data_AF-A0A1M6MBB4-F1
#
_entry.id   AF-A0A1M6MBB4-F1
#
_cell.length_a   1.000
_cell.length_b   1.000
_cell.length_c   1.000
_cell.angle_alpha   90.00
_cell.angle_beta   90.00
_cell.angle_gamma   90.00
#
_symmetry.space_group_name_H-M   'P 1'
#
loop_
_entity.id
_entity.type
_entity.pdbx_description
1 polymer ?
#
loop_
_entity_poly.entity_id
_entity_poly.type
_entity_poly.pdbx_seq_one_letter_code
_entity_poly.pdbx_strand_id
1 'polypeptide(L)'
;MLSAQLTPLLLFALVGFCLLLSFYQLLGNRKLKRRVAALEQQLAAEVSAEEAPAANFSASLDAVERQQLQSNQPAAPVKSTDKYSYVGALAEQGLDAKGISEALQMPVAEVEQLMQLAKLKRAALPK
;
A
#
# COMPACT_ATOMS: atom_id res chain seq x y z
N MET A 1 40.02 -32.18 31.59
CA MET A 1 39.27 -33.15 30.75
C MET A 1 37.82 -32.75 30.47
N LEU A 2 37.15 -31.91 31.29
CA LEU A 2 35.78 -31.44 31.00
C LEU A 2 35.65 -30.57 29.73
N SER A 3 36.67 -29.79 29.39
CA SER A 3 36.65 -28.90 28.20
C SER A 3 36.54 -29.65 26.87
N ALA A 4 37.05 -30.89 26.80
CA ALA A 4 37.04 -31.69 25.58
C ALA A 4 35.65 -32.29 25.24
N GLN A 5 34.75 -32.39 26.22
CA GLN A 5 33.39 -32.89 25.99
C GLN A 5 32.35 -31.78 25.79
N LEU A 6 32.66 -30.55 26.20
CA LEU A 6 31.78 -29.40 26.01
C LEU A 6 31.77 -28.88 24.57
N THR A 7 32.90 -28.95 23.87
CA THR A 7 33.03 -28.51 22.48
C THR A 7 32.15 -29.25 21.47
N PRO A 8 32.07 -30.60 21.45
CA PRO A 8 31.15 -31.28 20.53
C PRO A 8 29.69 -30.99 20.88
N LEU A 9 29.34 -30.87 22.17
CA LEU A 9 27.97 -30.60 22.60
C LEU A 9 27.48 -29.20 22.16
N LEU A 10 28.35 -28.19 22.23
CA LEU A 10 28.08 -26.85 21.71
C LEU A 10 27.92 -26.84 20.18
N LEU A 11 28.75 -27.60 19.46
CA LEU A 11 28.63 -27.74 18.01
C LEU A 11 27.31 -28.42 17.61
N PHE A 12 26.90 -29.49 18.31
CA PHE A 12 25.61 -30.14 18.07
C PHE A 12 24.44 -29.21 18.36
N ALA A 13 24.50 -28.44 19.45
CA ALA A 13 23.47 -27.45 19.78
C ALA A 13 23.38 -26.34 18.70
N LEU A 14 24.52 -25.87 18.20
CA LEU A 14 24.58 -24.83 17.18
C LEU A 14 24.07 -25.33 15.82
N VAL A 15 24.43 -26.56 15.42
CA VAL A 15 23.90 -27.20 14.20
C VAL A 15 22.39 -27.40 14.32
N GLY A 16 21.90 -27.88 15.46
CA GLY A 16 20.46 -28.03 15.72
C GLY A 16 19.72 -26.69 15.65
N PHE A 17 20.30 -25.63 16.21
CA PHE A 17 19.74 -24.29 16.13
C PHE A 17 19.70 -23.75 14.69
N CYS A 18 20.76 -23.94 13.92
CA CYS A 18 20.80 -23.58 12.50
C CYS A 18 19.74 -24.33 11.68
N LEU A 19 19.54 -25.63 11.93
CA LEU A 19 18.51 -26.44 11.27
C LEU A 19 17.10 -25.95 11.62
N LEU A 20 16.85 -25.60 12.88
CA LEU A 20 15.58 -25.01 13.32
C LEU A 20 15.31 -23.69 12.61
N LEU A 21 16.29 -22.78 12.57
CA LEU A 21 16.14 -21.50 11.86
C LEU A 21 15.88 -21.70 10.37
N SER A 22 16.61 -22.60 9.71
CA SER A 22 16.38 -22.94 8.31
C SER A 22 14.97 -23.49 8.08
N PHE A 23 14.47 -24.33 8.99
CA PHE A 23 13.11 -24.87 8.93
C PHE A 23 12.05 -23.76 9.06
N TYR A 24 12.20 -22.87 10.03
CA TYR A 24 11.30 -21.73 10.21
C TYR A 24 11.31 -20.78 9.00
N GLN A 25 12.48 -20.48 8.43
CA GLN A 25 12.60 -19.67 7.22
C GLN A 25 11.94 -20.35 6.02
N LEU A 26 12.05 -21.66 5.89
CA LEU A 26 11.38 -22.41 4.83
C LEU A 26 9.84 -22.31 4.96
N LEU A 27 9.30 -22.44 6.17
CA LEU A 27 7.87 -22.29 6.43
C LEU A 27 7.38 -20.86 6.14
N GLY A 28 8.15 -19.84 6.53
CA GLY A 28 7.85 -18.43 6.23
C GLY A 28 7.86 -18.13 4.73
N ASN A 29 8.89 -18.58 4.03
CA ASN A 29 9.03 -18.37 2.58
C ASN A 29 7.89 -19.02 1.78
N ARG A 30 7.38 -20.18 2.22
CA ARG A 30 6.22 -20.82 1.56
C ARG A 30 4.96 -19.97 1.67
N LYS A 31 4.73 -19.30 2.81
CA LYS A 31 3.60 -18.38 2.97
C LYS A 31 3.76 -17.13 2.10
N LEU A 32 4.99 -16.60 2.01
CA LEU A 32 5.28 -15.41 1.21
C LEU A 32 5.11 -15.68 -0.30
N LYS A 33 5.64 -16.81 -0.80
CA LYS A 33 5.45 -17.25 -2.19
C LYS A 33 3.97 -17.40 -2.56
N ARG A 34 3.14 -17.91 -1.64
CA ARG A 34 1.68 -18.00 -1.87
C ARG A 34 1.00 -16.64 -1.98
N ARG A 35 1.43 -15.65 -1.19
CA ARG A 35 0.89 -14.29 -1.28
C ARG A 35 1.32 -13.60 -2.57
N VAL A 36 2.58 -13.77 -2.97
CA VAL A 36 3.08 -13.24 -4.25
C VAL A 36 2.32 -13.87 -5.42
N ALA A 37 2.16 -15.19 -5.44
CA ALA A 37 1.38 -15.87 -6.49
C ALA A 37 -0.09 -15.43 -6.51
N ALA A 38 -0.71 -15.19 -5.35
CA ALA A 38 -2.09 -14.68 -5.27
C ALA A 38 -2.21 -13.25 -5.81
N LEU A 39 -1.24 -12.38 -5.53
CA LEU A 39 -1.20 -11.01 -6.03
C LEU A 39 -0.91 -10.97 -7.55
N GLU A 40 0.03 -11.79 -8.03
CA GLU A 40 0.28 -11.95 -9.47
C GLU A 40 -0.95 -12.46 -10.20
N GLN A 41 -1.70 -13.39 -9.60
CA GLN A 41 -2.94 -13.89 -10.19
C GLN A 41 -4.05 -12.84 -10.18
N GLN A 42 -4.14 -12.00 -9.14
CA GLN A 42 -5.07 -10.86 -9.11
C GLN A 42 -4.71 -9.84 -10.19
N LEU A 43 -3.43 -9.50 -10.33
CA LEU A 43 -2.95 -8.59 -11.35
C LEU A 43 -3.20 -9.14 -12.77
N ALA A 44 -2.94 -10.44 -12.99
CA ALA A 44 -3.23 -11.09 -14.26
C ALA A 44 -4.74 -11.13 -14.56
N ALA A 45 -5.58 -11.32 -13.55
CA ALA A 45 -7.03 -11.29 -13.68
C ALA A 45 -7.57 -9.88 -13.96
N GLU A 46 -6.99 -8.85 -13.36
CA GLU A 46 -7.30 -7.44 -13.64
C GLU A 46 -6.90 -7.05 -15.07
N VAL A 47 -5.69 -7.44 -15.51
CA VAL A 47 -5.23 -7.20 -16.89
C VAL A 47 -6.09 -7.95 -17.91
N SER A 48 -6.53 -9.18 -17.60
CA SER A 48 -7.44 -9.94 -18.46
C SER A 48 -8.88 -9.39 -18.44
N ALA A 49 -9.30 -8.73 -17.35
CA ALA A 49 -10.59 -8.07 -17.25
C ALA A 49 -10.61 -6.70 -17.96
N GLU A 50 -9.45 -6.05 -18.12
CA GLU A 50 -9.29 -4.84 -18.93
C GLU A 50 -9.43 -5.09 -20.44
N GLU A 51 -9.25 -6.33 -20.91
CA GLU A 51 -9.50 -6.73 -22.31
C GLU A 51 -10.96 -7.13 -22.61
N ALA A 52 -11.85 -7.13 -21.61
CA ALA A 52 -13.29 -7.30 -21.85
C ALA A 52 -13.90 -5.94 -22.29
N PRO A 53 -14.62 -5.90 -23.42
CA PRO A 53 -14.84 -4.66 -24.16
C PRO A 53 -15.72 -3.69 -23.37
N ALA A 54 -15.33 -2.41 -23.40
CA ALA A 54 -16.01 -1.10 -23.25
C ALA A 54 -17.55 -0.96 -23.04
N ALA A 55 -18.33 -2.03 -22.91
CA ALA A 55 -19.77 -2.04 -22.68
C ALA A 55 -20.16 -1.63 -21.24
N ASN A 56 -19.30 -1.91 -20.25
CA ASN A 56 -19.59 -1.58 -18.85
C ASN A 56 -19.23 -0.13 -18.49
N PHE A 57 -18.26 0.47 -19.20
CA PHE A 57 -17.95 1.90 -19.04
C PHE A 57 -19.05 2.78 -19.62
N SER A 58 -19.56 2.46 -20.80
CA SER A 58 -20.67 3.18 -21.43
C SER A 58 -21.95 3.06 -20.61
N ALA A 59 -22.29 1.87 -20.09
CA ALA A 59 -23.42 1.70 -19.19
C ALA A 59 -23.27 2.46 -17.86
N SER A 60 -22.05 2.52 -17.30
CA SER A 60 -21.77 3.29 -16.09
C SER A 60 -21.79 4.79 -16.33
N LEU A 61 -21.34 5.26 -17.51
CA LEU A 61 -21.39 6.67 -17.89
C LEU A 61 -22.83 7.14 -18.13
N ASP A 62 -23.64 6.33 -18.81
CA ASP A 62 -25.06 6.62 -19.09
C ASP A 62 -25.89 6.65 -17.78
N ALA A 63 -25.56 5.77 -16.82
CA ALA A 63 -26.16 5.81 -15.47
C ALA A 63 -25.76 7.07 -14.69
N VAL A 64 -24.49 7.49 -14.78
CA VAL A 64 -23.99 8.70 -14.12
C VAL A 64 -24.55 9.97 -14.77
N GLU A 65 -24.66 10.01 -16.10
CA GLU A 65 -25.24 11.13 -16.85
C GLU A 65 -26.74 11.30 -16.52
N ARG A 66 -27.51 10.20 -16.46
CA ARG A 66 -28.92 10.25 -16.03
C ARG A 66 -29.08 10.69 -14.57
N GLN A 67 -28.16 10.29 -13.70
CA GLN A 67 -28.14 10.71 -12.31
C GLN A 67 -27.78 12.21 -12.16
N GLN A 68 -26.89 12.73 -13.01
CA GLN A 68 -26.55 14.15 -13.06
C GLN A 68 -27.68 15.01 -13.63
N LEU A 69 -28.40 14.55 -14.65
CA LEU A 69 -29.53 15.29 -15.23
C LEU A 69 -30.75 15.34 -14.29
N GLN A 70 -30.95 14.33 -13.43
CA GLN A 70 -31.98 14.36 -12.39
C GLN A 70 -31.59 15.18 -11.16
N SER A 71 -30.29 15.31 -10.89
CA SER A 71 -29.75 16.14 -9.82
C SER A 71 -29.34 17.50 -10.37
N ASN A 72 -30.30 18.42 -10.43
CA ASN A 72 -30.05 19.85 -10.69
C ASN A 72 -29.28 20.47 -9.50
N GLN A 73 -28.07 19.97 -9.22
CA GLN A 73 -27.20 20.32 -8.10
C GLN A 73 -25.74 20.35 -8.59
N PRO A 74 -24.98 21.42 -8.30
CA PRO A 74 -23.66 21.61 -8.86
C PRO A 74 -22.68 20.52 -8.39
N ALA A 75 -21.88 20.05 -9.34
CA ALA A 75 -20.89 18.97 -9.22
C ALA A 75 -20.22 18.89 -7.84
N ALA A 76 -20.51 17.80 -7.12
CA ALA A 76 -19.78 17.47 -5.92
C ALA A 76 -18.29 17.25 -6.26
N PRO A 77 -17.36 17.91 -5.56
CA PRO A 77 -15.94 17.81 -5.83
C PRO A 77 -15.46 16.39 -5.55
N VAL A 78 -14.67 15.83 -6.47
CA VAL A 78 -13.89 14.60 -6.25
C VAL A 78 -13.24 14.69 -4.87
N LYS A 79 -13.61 13.76 -3.97
CA LYS A 79 -13.33 13.78 -2.52
C LYS A 79 -11.93 14.31 -2.21
N SER A 80 -11.87 15.59 -1.83
CA SER A 80 -10.64 16.25 -1.40
C SER A 80 -9.97 15.50 -0.25
N THR A 81 -10.77 14.81 0.58
CA THR A 81 -10.35 13.95 1.70
C THR A 81 -9.21 12.98 1.35
N ASP A 82 -9.25 12.36 0.16
CA ASP A 82 -8.27 11.34 -0.23
C ASP A 82 -6.94 11.95 -0.68
N LYS A 83 -6.94 13.22 -1.10
CA LYS A 83 -5.71 13.95 -1.44
C LYS A 83 -4.92 14.29 -0.18
N TYR A 84 -5.57 14.68 0.91
CA TYR A 84 -4.90 15.00 2.18
C TYR A 84 -4.23 13.78 2.81
N SER A 85 -4.89 12.61 2.77
CA SER A 85 -4.33 11.37 3.33
C SER A 85 -3.13 10.90 2.52
N TYR A 86 -3.19 11.02 1.20
CA TYR A 86 -2.11 10.61 0.32
C TYR A 86 -0.87 11.51 0.45
N VAL A 87 -1.04 12.83 0.48
CA VAL A 87 0.07 13.77 0.73
C VAL A 87 0.70 13.55 2.11
N GLY A 88 -0.12 13.25 3.13
CA GLY A 88 0.38 12.88 4.46
C GLY A 88 1.24 11.61 4.44
N ALA A 89 0.81 10.58 3.72
CA ALA A 89 1.56 9.33 3.59
C ALA A 89 2.89 9.51 2.83
N LEU A 90 2.92 10.34 1.79
CA LEU A 90 4.14 10.68 1.05
C LEU A 90 5.13 11.47 1.94
N ALA A 91 4.63 12.41 2.74
CA ALA A 91 5.46 13.14 3.68
C ALA A 91 6.07 12.23 4.76
N GLU A 92 5.35 11.19 5.21
CA GLU A 92 5.87 10.17 6.13
C GLU A 92 6.99 9.32 5.52
N GLN A 93 7.02 9.20 4.19
CA GLN A 93 8.10 8.52 3.45
C GLN A 93 9.34 9.41 3.27
N GLY A 94 9.32 10.64 3.81
CA GLY A 94 10.42 11.58 3.72
C GLY A 94 10.48 12.37 2.40
N LEU A 95 9.39 12.39 1.62
CA LEU A 95 9.30 13.29 0.48
C LEU A 95 8.95 14.71 0.92
N ASP A 96 9.74 15.67 0.45
CA ASP A 96 9.51 17.10 0.65
C ASP A 96 8.40 17.64 -0.27
N ALA A 97 7.83 18.79 0.09
CA ALA A 97 6.73 19.44 -0.64
C ALA A 97 7.02 19.60 -2.15
N LYS A 98 8.29 19.86 -2.52
CA LYS A 98 8.71 19.92 -3.92
C LYS A 98 8.61 18.56 -4.63
N GLY A 99 9.10 17.48 -4.01
CA GLY A 99 9.01 16.14 -4.59
C GLY A 99 7.56 15.65 -4.70
N ILE A 100 6.72 15.99 -3.72
CA ILE A 100 5.29 15.68 -3.75
C ILE A 100 4.58 16.51 -4.86
N SER A 101 4.95 17.78 -5.02
CA SER A 101 4.39 18.65 -6.07
C SER A 101 4.67 18.12 -7.48
N GLU A 102 5.87 17.60 -7.70
CA GLU A 102 6.26 16.98 -8.97
C GLU A 102 5.52 15.65 -9.21
N ALA A 103 5.38 14.82 -8.16
CA ALA A 103 4.68 13.55 -8.24
C ALA A 103 3.17 13.70 -8.47
N LEU A 104 2.54 14.70 -7.86
CA LEU A 104 1.09 14.95 -7.94
C LEU A 104 0.70 16.00 -8.98
N GLN A 105 1.68 16.59 -9.69
CA GLN A 105 1.48 17.69 -10.62
C GLN A 105 0.64 18.83 -10.02
N MET A 106 0.93 19.18 -8.77
CA MET A 106 0.18 20.14 -7.96
C MET A 106 1.07 21.32 -7.60
N PRO A 107 0.54 22.55 -7.41
CA PRO A 107 1.32 23.67 -6.93
C PRO A 107 1.95 23.39 -5.56
N VAL A 108 3.21 23.76 -5.38
CA VAL A 108 3.94 23.57 -4.11
C VAL A 108 3.18 24.17 -2.92
N ALA A 109 2.60 25.35 -3.11
CA ALA A 109 1.81 26.03 -2.07
C ALA A 109 0.57 25.23 -1.63
N GLU A 110 -0.07 24.53 -2.57
CA GLU A 110 -1.23 23.68 -2.24
C GLU A 110 -0.77 22.45 -1.46
N VAL A 111 0.32 21.81 -1.87
CA VAL A 111 0.91 20.67 -1.15
C VAL A 111 1.29 21.03 0.29
N GLU A 112 1.90 22.20 0.51
CA GLU A 112 2.24 22.66 1.86
C GLU A 112 1.00 22.82 2.75
N GLN A 113 -0.08 23.38 2.21
CA GLN A 113 -1.35 23.51 2.91
C GLN A 113 -1.93 22.13 3.26
N LEU A 114 -1.92 21.19 2.31
CA LEU A 114 -2.39 19.82 2.52
C LEU A 114 -1.57 19.11 3.61
N MET A 115 -0.24 19.29 3.63
CA MET A 115 0.65 18.73 4.64
C MET A 115 0.37 19.30 6.04
N GLN A 116 0.14 20.62 6.16
CA GLN A 116 -0.21 21.24 7.43
C GLN A 116 -1.56 20.74 7.95
N LEU A 117 -2.56 20.64 7.08
CA LEU A 117 -3.86 20.06 7.40
C LEU A 117 -3.77 18.60 7.85
N ALA A 118 -2.93 17.79 7.19
CA ALA A 118 -2.69 16.40 7.59
C ALA A 118 -2.07 16.30 9.00
N LYS A 119 -1.11 17.16 9.33
CA LYS A 119 -0.51 17.24 10.68
C LYS A 119 -1.55 17.61 11.74
N LEU A 120 -2.38 18.62 11.47
CA LEU A 120 -3.43 19.06 12.38
C LEU A 120 -4.47 17.95 12.63
N LYS A 121 -4.91 17.27 11.57
CA LYS A 121 -5.86 16.15 11.68
C LYS A 121 -5.30 15.00 12.52
N ARG A 122 -4.01 14.68 12.38
CA ARG A 122 -3.35 13.63 13.18
C ARG A 122 -3.20 14.02 14.65
N ALA A 123 -2.92 15.29 14.93
CA ALA A 123 -2.88 15.81 16.29
C ALA A 123 -4.28 15.84 16.94
N ALA A 124 -5.33 16.03 16.16
CA ALA A 124 -6.72 16.09 16.61
C ALA A 124 -7.37 14.71 16.82
N LEU A 125 -6.74 13.60 16.40
CA LEU A 125 -7.18 12.24 16.69
C LEU A 125 -6.36 11.69 17.88
N PRO A 126 -6.79 11.88 19.14
CA PRO A 126 -6.21 11.16 20.26
C PRO A 126 -6.53 9.66 20.12
N LYS A 127 -5.53 8.82 20.39
CA LYS A 127 -5.64 7.35 20.40
C LYS A 127 -6.63 6.85 21.44
#